data_AF-A0A510KQI3-F1
#
_entry.id   AF-A0A510KQI3-F1
#
_cell.length_a   1.000
_cell.length_b   1.000
_cell.length_c   1.000
_cell.angle_alpha   90.00
_cell.angle_beta   90.00
_cell.angle_gamma   90.00
#
_symmetry.space_group_name_H-M   'P 1'
#
loop_
_entity.id
_entity.type
_entity.pdbx_description
1 polymer ?
#
loop_
_entity_poly.entity_id
_entity_poly.type
_entity_poly.pdbx_seq_one_letter_code
_entity_poly.pdbx_strand_id
1 'polypeptide(L)' 'MCYNQKKYSGDDNMKKLFLIVILALTTVSCELFSPSYWNRVTESRRENGERCYIKNGNAYCVDRDGNRLY' A
#
# COMPACT_ATOMS: atom_id res chain seq x y z
N MET A 1 -5.62 -0.10 -9.28
CA MET A 1 -7.09 -0.20 -9.43
C MET A 1 -7.65 -0.71 -8.12
N CYS A 2 -8.22 0.17 -7.28
CA CYS A 2 -8.90 -0.24 -6.05
C CYS A 2 -10.23 -0.87 -6.46
N TYR A 3 -10.44 -2.12 -6.11
CA TYR A 3 -11.65 -2.84 -6.50
C TYR A 3 -12.89 -2.17 -5.88
N ASN A 4 -13.88 -1.90 -6.73
CA ASN A 4 -15.18 -1.39 -6.33
C ASN A 4 -15.92 -2.47 -5.53
N GLN A 5 -16.27 -2.15 -4.28
CA GLN A 5 -16.78 -3.11 -3.31
C GLN A 5 -18.21 -3.54 -3.68
N LYS A 6 -18.37 -4.78 -4.16
CA LYS A 6 -19.68 -5.38 -4.49
C LYS A 6 -20.39 -5.81 -3.21
N LYS A 7 -21.54 -5.19 -2.96
CA LYS A 7 -22.48 -5.45 -1.86
C LYS A 7 -22.98 -6.90 -1.88
N TYR A 8 -22.49 -7.73 -0.97
CA TYR A 8 -23.02 -9.07 -0.70
C TYR A 8 -24.03 -9.00 0.45
N SER A 9 -25.31 -9.19 0.12
CA SER A 9 -26.41 -9.28 1.08
C SER A 9 -26.75 -10.75 1.28
N GLY A 10 -26.24 -11.35 2.36
CA GLY A 10 -26.54 -12.72 2.77
C GLY A 10 -26.64 -12.79 4.28
N ASP A 11 -27.88 -12.78 4.79
CA ASP A 11 -28.23 -12.75 6.19
C ASP A 11 -28.36 -14.17 6.76
N ASP A 12 -27.51 -14.47 7.75
CA ASP A 12 -27.69 -15.54 8.73
C ASP A 12 -26.83 -15.11 9.94
N ASN A 13 -27.41 -14.96 11.13
CA ASN A 13 -26.93 -14.06 12.21
C ASN A 13 -25.44 -14.20 12.63
N MET A 14 -24.80 -15.36 12.43
CA MET A 14 -23.36 -15.57 12.69
C MET A 14 -22.43 -15.01 11.60
N LYS A 15 -22.91 -14.92 10.36
CA LYS A 15 -22.10 -14.57 9.17
C LYS A 15 -21.96 -13.05 9.03
N LYS A 16 -22.91 -12.30 9.61
CA LYS A 16 -22.92 -10.83 9.63
C LYS A 16 -21.70 -10.23 10.31
N LEU A 17 -21.26 -10.79 11.45
CA LEU A 17 -20.10 -10.27 12.17
C LEU A 17 -18.82 -10.43 11.35
N PHE A 18 -18.61 -11.61 10.76
CA PHE A 18 -17.47 -11.86 9.87
C PHE A 18 -17.48 -10.95 8.64
N LEU A 19 -18.64 -10.72 8.04
CA LEU A 19 -18.78 -9.82 6.89
C LEU A 19 -18.42 -8.37 7.25
N ILE A 20 -18.84 -7.88 8.42
CA ILE A 20 -18.51 -6.53 8.88
C ILE A 20 -17.00 -6.41 9.14
N VAL A 21 -16.37 -7.40 9.77
CA VAL A 21 -14.93 -7.40 10.04
C VAL A 21 -14.12 -7.38 8.73
N ILE A 22 -14.48 -8.21 7.75
CA ILE A 22 -13.79 -8.24 6.44
C ILE A 22 -14.00 -6.92 5.70
N LEU A 23 -15.20 -6.33 5.77
CA LEU A 23 -15.48 -5.04 5.17
C LEU A 23 -14.66 -3.92 5.80
N ALA A 24 -14.57 -3.91 7.14
CA ALA A 24 -13.71 -2.97 7.85
C ALA A 24 -12.26 -3.14 7.40
N LEU A 25 -11.70 -4.36 7.47
CA LEU A 25 -10.32 -4.66 7.05
C LEU A 25 -10.00 -4.23 5.61
N THR A 26 -10.93 -4.45 4.67
CA THR A 26 -10.74 -4.05 3.26
C THR A 26 -10.82 -2.54 3.05
N THR A 27 -11.67 -1.83 3.80
CA THR A 27 -11.75 -0.35 3.73
C THR A 27 -10.51 0.32 4.32
N VAL A 28 -10.04 -0.10 5.51
CA VAL A 28 -8.77 0.42 6.06
C VAL A 28 -7.58 0.07 5.17
N SER A 29 -7.58 -1.09 4.51
CA SER A 29 -6.50 -1.46 3.57
C SER A 29 -6.43 -0.52 2.37
N CYS A 30 -7.56 0.04 1.92
CA CYS A 30 -7.59 0.97 0.80
C CYS A 30 -7.12 2.39 1.20
N GLU A 31 -7.35 2.79 2.45
CA GLU A 31 -6.87 4.06 3.01
C GLU A 31 -5.36 4.00 3.32
N LEU A 32 -4.91 2.94 3.99
CA LEU A 32 -3.51 2.74 4.37
C LEU A 32 -2.61 2.51 3.15
N PHE A 33 -3.14 1.88 2.10
CA PHE A 33 -2.44 1.60 0.85
C PHE A 33 -2.96 2.46 -0.31
N SER A 34 -3.37 3.70 -0.01
CA SER A 34 -3.80 4.62 -1.06
C SER A 34 -2.63 4.95 -2.00
N PRO A 35 -2.79 4.75 -3.31
CA PRO A 35 -1.72 5.02 -4.29
C PRO A 35 -1.25 6.48 -4.26
N SER A 36 -2.07 7.41 -3.78
CA SER A 36 -1.71 8.82 -3.59
C SER A 36 -0.66 9.05 -2.49
N TYR A 37 -0.63 8.23 -1.43
CA TYR A 37 0.40 8.29 -0.40
C TYR A 37 1.74 7.83 -0.96
N TRP A 38 1.75 6.67 -1.62
CA TRP A 38 2.95 6.13 -2.27
C TRP A 38 3.46 7.00 -3.41
N ASN A 39 2.57 7.68 -4.14
CA ASN A 39 2.99 8.61 -5.19
C ASN A 39 3.73 9.80 -4.61
N ARG A 40 3.24 10.41 -3.51
CA ARG A 40 3.94 11.50 -2.81
C ARG A 40 5.29 11.06 -2.25
N VAL A 41 5.34 9.88 -1.63
CA VAL A 41 6.59 9.31 -1.11
C VAL A 41 7.58 9.05 -2.25
N THR A 42 7.11 8.53 -3.38
CA THR A 42 7.95 8.28 -4.56
C THR A 42 8.45 9.57 -5.18
N GLU A 43 7.59 10.58 -5.29
CA GLU A 43 7.94 11.91 -5.81
C GLU A 43 8.99 12.58 -4.91
N SER A 44 8.76 12.60 -3.59
CA SER A 44 9.71 13.17 -2.62
C SER A 44 11.07 12.49 -2.67
N ARG A 45 11.12 11.16 -2.82
CA ARG A 45 12.38 10.43 -3.02
C ARG A 45 13.06 10.81 -4.35
N ARG A 46 12.29 10.97 -5.43
CA ARG A 46 12.79 11.43 -6.73
C ARG A 46 13.34 12.86 -6.68
N GLU A 47 12.69 13.75 -5.94
CA GLU A 47 13.13 15.14 -5.74
C GLU A 47 14.43 15.20 -4.94
N ASN A 48 14.54 14.41 -3.88
CA ASN A 48 15.81 14.21 -3.15
C ASN A 48 16.85 13.43 -3.97
N GLY A 49 16.43 12.88 -5.12
CA GLY A 49 17.19 12.09 -6.07
C GLY A 49 17.70 10.76 -5.52
N GLU A 50 16.98 10.22 -4.53
CA GLU A 50 17.16 8.89 -4.01
C GLU A 50 16.63 7.86 -5.01
N ARG A 51 17.41 6.80 -5.26
CA ARG A 51 17.03 5.70 -6.15
C ARG A 51 17.19 4.38 -5.43
N CYS A 52 16.14 3.57 -5.41
CA CYS A 52 16.18 2.25 -4.80
C CYS A 52 16.25 1.16 -5.87
N TYR A 53 17.16 0.22 -5.67
CA TYR A 53 17.43 -0.90 -6.57
C TYR A 53 17.30 -2.22 -5.82
N ILE A 54 16.95 -3.28 -6.55
CA ILE A 54 16.95 -4.64 -6.03
C ILE A 54 18.08 -5.39 -6.73
N LYS A 55 19.05 -5.89 -5.97
CA LYS A 55 20.16 -6.73 -6.47
C LYS A 55 20.25 -7.99 -5.64
N ASN A 56 20.18 -9.14 -6.31
CA ASN A 56 20.27 -10.47 -5.68
C ASN A 56 19.30 -10.61 -4.48
N GLY A 57 18.04 -10.18 -4.64
CA GLY A 57 17.01 -10.25 -3.59
C GLY A 57 17.15 -9.21 -2.46
N ASN A 58 18.20 -8.39 -2.44
CA ASN A 58 18.40 -7.36 -1.44
C ASN A 58 18.03 -5.98 -2.01
N ALA A 59 17.10 -5.30 -1.35
CA ALA A 59 16.73 -3.92 -1.67
C ALA A 59 17.72 -2.96 -1.01
N TYR A 60 18.21 -1.98 -1.76
CA TYR A 60 19.05 -0.90 -1.24
C TYR A 60 18.75 0.40 -1.98
N CYS A 61 18.86 1.51 -1.26
CA CYS A 61 18.66 2.84 -1.82
C CYS A 61 20.00 3.58 -1.88
N VAL A 62 20.16 4.40 -2.90
CA VAL A 62 21.29 5.30 -3.06
C VAL A 62 20.79 6.73 -3.16
N ASP A 63 21.58 7.69 -2.68
CA ASP A 63 21.33 9.12 -2.86
C ASP A 63 21.69 9.58 -4.30
N ARG A 64 21.65 10.91 -4.53
CA ARG A 64 22.05 11.51 -5.82
C ARG A 64 23.51 11.27 -6.20
N ASP A 65 24.39 11.15 -5.21
CA ASP A 65 25.83 10.98 -5.36
C ASP A 65 26.23 9.50 -5.47
N GLY A 66 25.27 8.58 -5.28
CA GLY A 66 25.47 7.14 -5.36
C GLY A 66 25.84 6.48 -4.02
N ASN A 67 25.78 7.20 -2.91
CA ASN A 67 26.03 6.63 -1.58
C ASN A 67 24.82 5.83 -1.12
N ARG A 68 25.05 4.67 -0.51
CA ARG A 68 23.97 3.86 0.08
C ARG A 68 23.35 4.56 1.28
N LEU A 69 22.03 4.68 1.27
CA LEU A 69 21.23 5.05 2.43
C LEU A 69 21.08 3.79 3.31
N TYR A 70 21.53 3.87 4.57
CA TYR A 70 21.47 2.80 5.58
C TYR A 70 20.27 2.96 6.51
#